data_AF-A0AAU3GKL9-F1
#
_entry.id   AF-A0AAU3GKL9-F1
#
_cell.length_a   1.000
_cell.length_b   1.000
_cell.length_c   1.000
_cell.angle_alpha   90.00
_cell.angle_beta   90.00
_cell.angle_gamma   90.00
#
_symmetry.space_group_name_H-M   'P 1'
#
loop_
_entity.id
_entity.type
_entity.pdbx_description
1 polymer ?
#
loop_
_entity_poly.entity_id
_entity_poly.type
_entity_poly.pdbx_seq_one_letter_code
_entity_poly.pdbx_strand_id
1 'polypeptide(L)'
;MSHPQSYEILLFPEPEEPVTEAPAPGTAIRIAVVAATGDTGASGYPRYTGNGMEADIDPASHTVEALLVDGAELDVGLTARIADRIRGTEQQEAGADRTDTERAGTEQAGTEQTRTEQAGTDG
;
A
#
# COMPACT_ATOMS: atom_id res chain seq x y z
N MET A 1 -10.07 -10.07 0.22
CA MET A 1 -8.97 -9.10 0.15
C MET A 1 -7.68 -9.90 0.26
N SER A 2 -6.76 -9.79 -0.69
CA SER A 2 -5.42 -10.39 -0.57
C SER A 2 -4.57 -9.45 0.28
N HIS A 3 -3.93 -9.96 1.33
CA HIS A 3 -2.91 -9.22 2.06
C HIS A 3 -1.54 -9.38 1.35
N PRO A 4 -0.55 -8.53 1.67
CA PRO A 4 0.81 -8.67 1.16
C PRO A 4 1.35 -10.09 1.33
N GLN A 5 2.10 -10.56 0.34
CA GLN A 5 2.68 -11.89 0.35
C GLN A 5 4.04 -11.95 1.06
N SER A 6 4.61 -10.79 1.40
CA SER A 6 5.88 -10.70 2.11
C SER A 6 6.02 -9.41 2.89
N TYR A 7 6.74 -9.48 4.02
CA TYR A 7 7.13 -8.35 4.84
C TYR A 7 8.61 -8.39 5.17
N GLU A 8 9.23 -7.22 5.35
CA GLU A 8 10.56 -7.10 5.94
C GLU A 8 10.41 -6.74 7.41
N ILE A 9 10.93 -7.59 8.29
CA ILE A 9 10.91 -7.42 9.74
C ILE A 9 12.29 -6.94 10.19
N LEU A 10 12.25 -5.92 11.04
CA LEU A 10 13.39 -5.29 11.67
C LEU A 10 13.34 -5.60 13.17
N LEU A 11 14.43 -6.15 13.71
CA LEU A 11 14.58 -6.43 15.13
C LEU A 11 15.56 -5.45 15.76
N PHE A 12 15.16 -4.84 16.88
CA PHE A 12 15.96 -3.86 17.61
C PHE A 12 15.94 -4.14 19.11
N PRO A 13 16.98 -3.73 19.85
CA PRO A 13 16.87 -3.53 21.29
C PRO A 13 15.76 -2.51 21.58
N GLU A 14 14.96 -2.77 22.62
CA GLU A 14 14.01 -1.81 23.13
C GLU A 14 14.78 -0.59 23.67
N PRO A 15 14.51 0.62 23.17
CA PRO A 15 15.16 1.81 23.68
C PRO A 15 14.67 2.08 25.12
N GLU A 16 15.56 2.51 26.00
CA GLU A 16 15.22 2.80 27.41
C GLU A 16 14.17 3.92 27.55
N GLU A 17 14.03 4.77 26.52
CA GLU A 17 12.99 5.79 26.44
C GLU A 17 12.12 5.58 25.19
N PRO A 18 10.78 5.75 25.30
CA PRO A 18 9.88 5.59 24.17
C PRO A 18 10.12 6.69 23.15
N VAL A 19 10.91 6.38 22.13
CA VAL A 19 11.11 7.25 20.97
C VAL A 19 9.83 7.33 20.16
N THR A 20 9.37 8.55 19.91
CA THR A 20 8.20 8.86 19.09
C THR A 20 8.42 8.60 17.60
N GLU A 21 9.68 8.46 17.18
CA GLU A 21 10.06 8.14 15.80
C GLU A 21 10.50 6.68 15.67
N ALA A 22 10.24 6.08 14.51
CA ALA A 22 10.76 4.76 14.19
C ALA A 22 12.30 4.79 14.19
N PRO A 23 12.98 3.83 14.87
CA PRO A 23 14.42 3.72 14.79
C PRO A 23 14.86 3.64 13.33
N ALA A 24 15.97 4.31 12.98
CA ALA A 24 16.54 4.18 11.66
C ALA A 24 16.80 2.68 11.35
N PRO A 25 16.54 2.18 10.14
CA PRO A 25 16.76 0.78 9.78
C PRO A 25 18.20 0.28 10.06
N GLY A 26 19.18 1.18 10.09
CA GLY A 26 20.58 0.89 10.42
C GLY A 26 20.85 0.55 11.90
N THR A 27 19.86 0.67 12.77
CA THR A 27 19.95 0.27 14.19
C THR A 27 19.49 -1.18 14.41
N ALA A 28 18.93 -1.83 13.38
CA ALA A 28 18.41 -3.17 13.51
C ALA A 28 19.55 -4.16 13.74
N ILE A 29 19.41 -4.98 14.79
CA ILE A 29 20.35 -6.07 15.07
C ILE A 29 20.09 -7.28 14.17
N ARG A 30 18.88 -7.38 13.60
CA ARG A 30 18.53 -8.39 12.58
C ARG A 30 17.47 -7.84 11.64
N ILE A 31 17.60 -8.19 10.37
CA ILE A 31 16.64 -7.89 9.30
C ILE A 31 16.31 -9.20 8.60
N ALA A 32 15.04 -9.45 8.32
CA ALA A 32 14.62 -10.62 7.58
C ALA A 32 13.38 -10.33 6.74
N VAL A 33 13.34 -10.92 5.54
CA VAL A 33 12.10 -11.01 4.76
C VAL A 33 11.37 -12.30 5.13
N VAL A 34 10.08 -12.18 5.41
CA VAL A 34 9.16 -13.28 5.68
C VAL A 34 8.07 -13.32 4.60
N ALA A 35 7.60 -14.50 4.25
CA ALA A 35 6.57 -14.72 3.25
C ALA A 35 5.33 -15.38 3.85
N ALA A 36 4.15 -15.05 3.32
CA ALA A 36 2.89 -15.59 3.77
C ALA A 36 2.89 -17.12 3.61
N THR A 37 2.47 -17.82 4.65
CA THR A 37 2.35 -19.28 4.64
C THR A 37 0.99 -19.75 4.13
N GLY A 38 -0.02 -18.89 4.21
CA GLY A 38 -1.43 -19.24 4.00
C GLY A 38 -2.14 -19.71 5.28
N ASP A 39 -1.39 -19.92 6.37
CA ASP A 39 -1.91 -20.36 7.65
C ASP A 39 -2.27 -19.17 8.57
N THR A 40 -3.11 -19.46 9.57
CA THR A 40 -3.34 -18.56 10.71
C THR A 40 -2.42 -18.94 11.86
N GLY A 41 -1.75 -17.94 12.42
CA GLY A 41 -0.85 -18.09 13.54
C GLY A 41 -1.54 -18.22 14.90
N ALA A 42 -0.72 -18.41 15.93
CA ALA A 42 -1.19 -18.62 17.29
C ALA A 42 -1.85 -17.36 17.89
N SER A 43 -1.44 -16.18 17.42
CA SER A 43 -2.09 -14.92 17.80
C SER A 43 -3.47 -14.71 17.15
N GLY A 44 -3.83 -15.55 16.16
CA GLY A 44 -5.05 -15.40 15.37
C GLY A 44 -4.89 -14.57 14.09
N TYR A 45 -3.68 -14.08 13.81
CA TYR A 45 -3.35 -13.31 12.61
C TYR A 45 -2.66 -14.17 11.54
N PRO A 46 -2.64 -13.75 10.25
CA PRO A 46 -1.94 -14.49 9.20
C PRO A 46 -0.46 -14.72 9.53
N ARG A 47 0.02 -15.93 9.23
CA ARG A 47 1.37 -16.37 9.54
C ARG A 47 2.34 -16.19 8.37
N TYR A 48 3.52 -15.68 8.69
CA TYR A 48 4.62 -15.45 7.75
C TYR A 48 5.90 -16.12 8.26
N THR A 49 6.69 -16.69 7.35
CA THR A 49 7.97 -17.32 7.71
C THR A 49 9.10 -16.96 6.75
N GLY A 50 10.33 -16.89 7.26
CA GLY A 50 11.51 -16.65 6.43
C GLY A 50 12.74 -16.34 7.25
N ASN A 51 13.90 -16.82 6.80
CA ASN A 51 15.20 -16.55 7.44
C ASN A 51 15.24 -16.84 8.95
N GLY A 52 14.58 -17.93 9.37
CA GLY A 52 14.47 -18.32 10.77
C GLY A 52 13.45 -17.53 11.59
N MET A 53 12.76 -16.55 11.01
CA MET A 53 11.65 -15.86 11.66
C MET A 53 10.31 -16.51 11.33
N GLU A 54 9.45 -16.60 12.32
CA GLU A 54 8.02 -16.92 12.19
C GLU A 54 7.23 -15.81 12.86
N ALA A 55 6.43 -15.09 12.08
CA ALA A 55 5.71 -13.91 12.53
C ALA A 55 4.22 -14.03 12.23
N ASP A 56 3.41 -13.68 13.21
CA ASP A 56 1.99 -13.47 13.01
C ASP A 56 1.79 -11.95 12.88
N ILE A 57 1.21 -11.48 11.78
CA ILE A 57 1.19 -10.05 11.41
C ILE A 57 -0.24 -9.61 11.16
N ASP A 58 -0.66 -8.49 11.76
CA ASP A 58 -1.86 -7.78 11.34
C ASP A 58 -1.62 -7.04 10.01
N PRO A 59 -2.22 -7.49 8.88
CA PRO A 59 -1.99 -6.84 7.61
C PRO A 59 -2.65 -5.47 7.50
N ALA A 60 -3.61 -5.13 8.37
CA ALA A 60 -4.28 -3.84 8.34
C ALA A 60 -3.42 -2.74 8.99
N SER A 61 -2.79 -3.05 10.12
CA SER A 61 -1.95 -2.10 10.86
C SER A 61 -0.45 -2.25 10.61
N HIS A 62 -0.02 -3.34 9.97
CA HIS A 62 1.39 -3.72 9.85
C HIS A 62 2.09 -3.93 11.20
N THR A 63 1.34 -4.40 12.19
CA THR A 63 1.86 -4.75 13.52
C THR A 63 2.28 -6.21 13.55
N VAL A 64 3.42 -6.49 14.21
CA VAL A 64 3.85 -7.86 14.52
C VAL A 64 3.18 -8.26 15.83
N GLU A 65 2.24 -9.21 15.76
CA GLU A 65 1.40 -9.64 16.88
C GLU A 65 2.06 -10.79 17.67
N ALA A 66 2.86 -11.61 16.99
CA ALA A 66 3.73 -12.60 17.61
C ALA A 66 4.98 -12.82 16.74
N LEU A 67 6.12 -13.13 17.38
CA LEU A 67 7.37 -13.42 16.68
C LEU A 67 8.15 -14.53 17.38
N LEU A 68 8.57 -15.52 16.60
CA LEU A 68 9.62 -16.46 16.97
C LEU A 68 10.86 -16.22 16.12
N VAL A 69 12.02 -16.35 16.76
CA VAL A 69 13.34 -16.29 16.12
C VAL A 69 14.05 -17.61 16.36
N ASP A 70 14.29 -18.33 15.27
CA ASP A 70 14.90 -19.66 15.25
C ASP A 70 14.16 -20.66 16.17
N GLY A 71 12.84 -20.51 16.26
CA GLY A 71 11.95 -21.35 17.08
C GLY A 71 11.83 -20.94 18.55
N ALA A 72 12.52 -19.90 18.99
CA ALA A 72 12.43 -19.34 20.33
C ALA A 72 11.59 -18.07 20.35
N GLU A 73 10.89 -17.82 21.46
CA GLU A 73 10.26 -16.52 21.70
C GLU A 73 11.32 -15.42 21.79
N LEU A 74 10.90 -14.21 21.45
CA LEU A 74 11.80 -13.07 21.48
C LEU A 74 12.24 -12.74 22.92
N ASP A 75 13.55 -12.51 23.09
CA ASP A 75 14.11 -12.13 24.39
C ASP A 75 13.52 -10.80 24.89
N VAL A 76 13.42 -10.70 26.22
CA VAL A 76 13.00 -9.46 26.89
C VAL A 76 13.95 -8.33 26.55
N GLY A 77 13.41 -7.15 26.23
CA GLY A 77 14.17 -5.98 25.82
C GLY A 77 14.55 -5.97 24.34
N LEU A 78 13.96 -6.86 23.54
CA LEU A 78 13.96 -6.76 22.08
C LEU A 78 12.55 -6.42 21.58
N THR A 79 12.48 -5.69 20.47
CA THR A 79 11.22 -5.33 19.81
C THR A 79 11.33 -5.53 18.30
N ALA A 80 10.21 -5.86 17.67
CA ALA A 80 10.11 -6.11 16.23
C ALA A 80 9.17 -5.10 15.57
N ARG A 81 9.54 -4.63 14.38
CA ARG A 81 8.71 -3.75 13.55
C ARG A 81 8.78 -4.14 12.09
N ILE A 82 7.72 -3.88 11.34
CA ILE A 82 7.74 -3.99 9.88
C ILE A 82 8.41 -2.76 9.31
N ALA A 83 9.31 -2.95 8.33
CA ALA A 83 9.90 -1.83 7.62
C ALA A 83 8.80 -1.07 6.85
N ASP A 84 8.72 0.25 7.05
CA ASP A 84 7.78 1.13 6.32
C ASP A 84 7.99 1.11 4.79
N ARG A 85 9.07 0.47 4.32
CA ARG A 85 9.51 0.43 2.92
C ARG A 85 9.09 -0.82 2.14
N ILE A 86 7.96 -1.45 2.48
CA ILE A 86 7.23 -2.28 1.51
C ILE A 86 5.88 -1.64 1.20
N ARG A 87 5.92 -0.37 0.76
CA ARG A 87 4.91 0.15 -0.18
C ARG A 87 5.41 -0.12 -1.60
N GLY A 88 5.39 -1.39 -2.01
CA GLY A 88 5.43 -1.73 -3.43
C GLY A 88 4.05 -1.46 -4.03
N THR A 89 3.89 -0.32 -4.70
CA THR A 89 3.26 -0.21 -6.04
C THR A 89 1.99 -1.01 -6.40
N GLU A 90 1.06 -1.31 -5.50
CA GLU A 90 -0.21 -1.98 -5.90
C GLU A 90 -1.50 -1.46 -5.21
N GLN A 91 -1.47 -0.33 -4.51
CA GLN A 91 -2.70 0.33 -3.99
C GLN A 91 -2.65 1.84 -4.19
N GLN A 92 -2.65 2.28 -5.43
CA GLN A 92 -2.99 3.66 -5.78
C GLN A 92 -3.66 3.68 -7.15
N GLU A 93 -4.79 2.96 -7.30
CA GLU A 93 -5.71 3.17 -8.42
C GLU A 93 -7.09 2.54 -8.14
N ALA A 94 -7.64 2.82 -6.97
CA ALA A 94 -9.07 2.57 -6.73
C ALA A 94 -9.61 3.57 -5.70
N GLY A 95 -10.00 4.75 -6.19
CA GLY A 95 -11.12 5.48 -5.59
C GLY A 95 -10.82 6.89 -5.09
N ALA A 96 -11.45 7.83 -5.81
CA ALA A 96 -11.92 9.13 -5.39
C ALA A 96 -10.91 10.28 -5.30
N ASP A 97 -10.92 11.11 -6.34
CA ASP A 97 -11.38 12.48 -6.12
C ASP A 97 -12.35 12.92 -7.22
N ARG A 98 -13.55 13.34 -6.80
CA ARG A 98 -14.56 13.96 -7.64
C ARG A 98 -14.46 15.46 -7.36
N THR A 99 -14.46 16.31 -8.37
CA THR A 99 -15.63 17.18 -8.66
C THR A 99 -15.34 18.20 -9.76
N ASP A 100 -16.30 18.24 -10.68
CA ASP A 100 -16.85 19.40 -11.38
C ASP A 100 -15.95 20.58 -11.74
N THR A 101 -15.68 20.72 -13.03
CA THR A 101 -15.57 22.04 -13.67
C THR A 101 -16.18 21.98 -15.08
N GLU A 102 -17.36 22.59 -15.14
CA GLU A 102 -17.91 23.38 -16.24
C GLU A 102 -18.44 22.68 -17.51
N ARG A 103 -19.77 22.65 -17.53
CA ARG A 103 -20.61 22.92 -18.69
C ARG A 103 -20.02 24.04 -19.57
N ALA A 104 -19.71 23.74 -20.82
CA ALA A 104 -19.89 24.69 -21.91
C ALA A 104 -20.09 23.95 -23.24
N GLY A 105 -21.30 24.05 -23.79
CA GLY A 105 -21.57 24.15 -25.22
C GLY A 105 -21.25 22.95 -26.10
N THR A 106 -22.24 22.08 -26.30
CA THR A 106 -22.35 21.28 -27.52
C THR A 106 -22.48 22.22 -28.73
N GLU A 107 -21.41 22.33 -29.51
CA GLU A 107 -21.46 23.00 -30.81
C GLU A 107 -22.42 22.23 -31.73
N GLN A 108 -23.41 22.97 -32.22
CA GLN A 108 -24.54 22.48 -32.97
C GLN A 108 -24.11 21.86 -34.30
N ALA A 109 -24.64 20.67 -34.55
CA ALA A 109 -24.81 20.15 -35.89
C ALA A 109 -25.75 21.07 -36.70
N GLY A 110 -25.34 21.36 -37.92
CA GLY A 110 -26.22 21.64 -39.05
C GLY A 110 -26.59 23.11 -39.28
N THR A 111 -26.01 23.70 -40.32
CA THR A 111 -26.76 24.15 -41.50
C THR A 111 -25.80 24.38 -42.67
N GLU A 112 -25.81 23.45 -43.64
CA GLU A 112 -25.45 23.79 -45.01
C GLU A 112 -26.48 24.82 -45.49
N GLN A 113 -26.09 26.10 -45.51
CA GLN A 113 -26.80 27.12 -46.28
C GLN A 113 -25.97 27.40 -47.53
N THR A 114 -26.25 26.61 -48.57
CA THR A 114 -25.96 26.96 -49.96
C THR A 114 -26.69 28.26 -50.26
N ARG A 115 -25.94 29.37 -50.24
CA ARG A 115 -26.39 30.67 -50.71
C ARG A 115 -26.46 30.63 -52.23
N THR A 116 -27.64 30.30 -52.76
CA THR A 116 -28.00 30.59 -54.14
C THR A 116 -28.47 32.04 -54.20
N GLU A 117 -27.55 32.96 -54.48
CA GLU A 117 -27.87 34.28 -54.97
C GLU A 117 -27.32 34.40 -56.39
N GLN A 118 -28.18 34.31 -57.39
CA GLN A 118 -28.15 35.35 -58.41
C GLN A 118 -29.53 35.49 -59.06
N ALA A 119 -30.07 36.70 -58.89
CA ALA A 119 -31.26 37.22 -59.52
C ALA A 119 -31.14 37.25 -61.06
N GLY A 120 -32.29 37.43 -61.72
CA GLY A 120 -32.41 37.68 -63.17
C GLY A 120 -31.52 38.83 -63.66
N THR A 121 -31.35 39.03 -64.96
CA THR A 121 -32.39 39.26 -65.98
C THR A 121 -31.72 39.28 -67.36
N ASP A 122 -32.33 38.72 -68.41
CA ASP A 122 -32.64 39.42 -69.68
C ASP A 122 -33.30 38.47 -70.71
N GLY A 123 -34.33 38.95 -71.41
CA GLY A 123 -34.95 38.31 -72.59
C GLY A 123 -36.47 38.21 -72.56
#